data_AF-A0A0D0Q1G8-F1
#
_entry.id   AF-A0A0D0Q1G8-F1
#
_cell.length_a   1.000
_cell.length_b   1.000
_cell.length_c   1.000
_cell.angle_alpha   90.00
_cell.angle_beta   90.00
_cell.angle_gamma   90.00
#
_symmetry.space_group_name_H-M   'P 1'
#
loop_
_entity.id
_entity.type
_entity.pdbx_description
1 polymer ?
#
loop_
_entity_poly.entity_id
_entity_poly.type
_entity_poly.pdbx_seq_one_letter_code
_entity_poly.pdbx_strand_id
1 'polypeptide(L)'
;MTSNADMINFVLNWIHKHPTGGQEANWTVAITGAPAMIISKADGATSGLAGMRDLSLAIKEQGWYHTLKGAYLAQTFTRDGNNTHAEMCILAGAKSLNQSVVDMKCASPNCQACADTLACAKVNNQSSCSTTPQSGWVHPFWPMALGTQLTASWENQIKELKAFNKLSDEAKKNFKNKYTMRLTSPPAGGCVEIP
;
A
#
# COMPACT_ATOMS: atom_id res chain seq x y z
N MET A 1 10.54 9.57 23.04
CA MET A 1 9.84 8.51 22.29
C MET A 1 10.00 8.84 20.81
N THR A 2 10.52 7.92 20.00
CA THR A 2 10.67 8.14 18.55
C THR A 2 9.29 8.18 17.90
N SER A 3 9.04 9.15 17.01
CA SER A 3 7.73 9.26 16.35
C SER A 3 7.58 8.23 15.23
N ASN A 4 6.33 7.89 14.86
CA ASN A 4 6.07 7.04 13.69
C ASN A 4 6.69 7.62 12.40
N ALA A 5 6.65 8.95 12.26
CA ALA A 5 7.26 9.65 11.14
C ALA A 5 8.78 9.43 11.07
N ASP A 6 9.47 9.46 12.22
CA ASP A 6 10.92 9.20 12.26
C ASP A 6 11.26 7.77 11.89
N MET A 7 10.51 6.78 12.40
CA MET A 7 10.70 5.36 12.06
C MET A 7 10.49 5.10 10.56
N ILE A 8 9.42 5.67 10.00
CA ILE A 8 9.10 5.60 8.57
C ILE A 8 10.20 6.26 7.73
N ASN A 9 10.63 7.47 8.10
CA ASN A 9 11.66 8.21 7.38
C ASN A 9 13.01 7.50 7.42
N PHE A 10 13.35 6.84 8.53
CA PHE A 10 14.55 6.01 8.61
C PHE A 10 14.58 4.94 7.50
N VAL A 11 13.50 4.15 7.38
CA VAL A 11 13.42 3.06 6.39
C VAL A 11 13.46 3.60 4.96
N LEU A 12 12.67 4.63 4.66
CA LEU A 12 12.67 5.24 3.33
C LEU A 12 14.04 5.83 2.95
N ASN A 13 14.71 6.51 3.89
CA ASN A 13 16.06 7.04 3.67
C ASN A 13 17.08 5.91 3.49
N TRP A 14 16.94 4.80 4.21
CA TRP A 14 17.80 3.64 4.07
C TRP A 14 17.65 3.03 2.67
N ILE A 15 16.41 2.83 2.21
CA ILE A 15 16.09 2.28 0.88
C ILE A 15 16.65 3.16 -0.23
N HIS A 16 16.50 4.49 -0.10
CA HIS A 16 17.03 5.47 -1.06
C HIS A 16 18.57 5.41 -1.15
N LYS A 17 19.26 5.18 -0.02
CA LYS A 17 20.73 5.06 -0.01
C LYS A 17 21.25 3.70 -0.49
N HIS A 18 20.40 2.68 -0.53
CA HIS A 18 20.78 1.30 -0.88
C HIS A 18 19.83 0.70 -1.93
N PRO A 19 19.83 1.23 -3.18
CA PRO A 19 18.92 0.80 -4.24
C PRO A 19 19.26 -0.61 -4.75
N THR A 20 18.78 -1.62 -4.04
CA THR A 20 19.08 -3.03 -4.27
C THR A 20 18.01 -3.70 -5.15
N GLY A 21 17.76 -3.15 -6.34
CA GLY A 21 17.00 -3.86 -7.39
C GLY A 21 15.78 -3.16 -7.97
N GLY A 22 15.89 -1.87 -8.29
CA GLY A 22 14.99 -1.22 -9.24
C GLY A 22 13.89 -0.37 -8.60
N GLN A 23 14.09 0.95 -8.75
CA GLN A 23 13.17 2.06 -8.51
C GLN A 23 12.87 2.39 -7.04
N GLU A 24 13.75 3.21 -6.45
CA GLU A 24 13.57 3.88 -5.15
C GLU A 24 12.21 4.56 -5.00
N ALA A 25 11.64 5.04 -6.11
CA ALA A 25 10.37 5.74 -6.19
C ALA A 25 9.14 4.94 -5.73
N ASN A 26 9.21 3.60 -5.69
CA ASN A 26 8.01 2.76 -5.55
C ASN A 26 7.87 2.11 -4.17
N TRP A 27 8.61 2.56 -3.16
CA TRP A 27 8.56 2.02 -1.81
C TRP A 27 7.61 2.79 -0.90
N THR A 28 6.96 2.06 -0.01
CA THR A 28 6.06 2.60 1.02
C THR A 28 6.33 1.91 2.34
N VAL A 29 6.25 2.68 3.41
CA VAL A 29 6.37 2.21 4.78
C VAL A 29 5.18 2.72 5.58
N ALA A 30 4.64 1.88 6.45
CA ALA A 30 3.52 2.20 7.31
C ALA A 30 3.72 1.69 8.73
N ILE A 31 3.08 2.36 9.69
CA ILE A 31 2.94 1.93 11.08
C ILE A 31 1.46 1.68 11.37
N THR A 32 1.15 0.54 11.99
CA THR A 32 -0.21 0.18 12.40
C THR A 32 -0.54 0.67 13.82
N GLY A 33 -1.81 0.58 14.20
CA GLY A 33 -2.24 0.87 15.58
C GLY A 33 -1.73 -0.14 16.62
N ALA A 34 -1.24 -1.31 16.19
CA ALA A 34 -0.65 -2.33 17.05
C ALA A 34 0.89 -2.31 16.96
N PRO A 35 1.47 -1.11 16.99
CA PRO A 35 2.77 -0.71 16.42
C PRO A 35 3.52 -1.77 15.60
N ALA A 36 2.94 -2.27 14.51
CA ALA A 36 3.67 -3.06 13.52
C ALA A 36 4.18 -2.15 12.41
N MET A 37 5.40 -2.39 11.95
CA MET A 37 5.92 -1.76 10.74
C MET A 37 5.63 -2.64 9.54
N ILE A 38 5.05 -2.08 8.48
CA ILE A 38 4.79 -2.80 7.23
C ILE A 38 5.45 -2.06 6.08
N ILE A 39 6.28 -2.76 5.32
CA ILE A 39 7.08 -2.24 4.21
C ILE A 39 6.62 -2.93 2.93
N SER A 40 6.46 -2.18 1.85
CA SER A 40 6.16 -2.76 0.54
C SER A 40 6.78 -1.92 -0.57
N LYS A 41 6.81 -2.50 -1.77
CA LYS A 41 6.94 -1.76 -3.02
C LYS A 41 5.74 -2.04 -3.94
N ALA A 42 5.70 -1.34 -5.08
CA ALA A 42 4.80 -1.71 -6.16
C ALA A 42 4.99 -3.18 -6.51
N ASP A 43 3.88 -3.89 -6.70
CA ASP A 43 3.82 -5.33 -6.86
C ASP A 43 4.33 -6.15 -5.67
N GLY A 44 4.30 -5.58 -4.47
CA GLY A 44 4.64 -6.27 -3.22
C GLY A 44 6.14 -6.39 -2.97
N ALA A 45 6.50 -6.71 -1.73
CA ALA A 45 7.85 -7.01 -1.31
C ALA A 45 7.96 -8.45 -0.80
N THR A 46 9.10 -9.09 -1.05
CA THR A 46 9.42 -10.42 -0.53
C THR A 46 10.82 -10.42 0.09
N SER A 47 11.10 -11.36 0.98
CA SER A 47 12.43 -11.53 1.58
C SER A 47 13.52 -11.90 0.56
N GLY A 48 13.14 -12.35 -0.63
CA GLY A 48 14.06 -12.62 -1.74
C GLY A 48 14.51 -11.38 -2.50
N LEU A 49 13.91 -10.21 -2.25
CA LEU A 49 14.41 -8.96 -2.82
C LEU A 49 15.80 -8.63 -2.24
N ALA A 50 16.72 -8.21 -3.10
CA ALA A 50 18.06 -7.84 -2.66
C ALA A 50 17.98 -6.69 -1.64
N GLY A 51 18.93 -6.68 -0.68
CA GLY A 51 19.00 -5.70 0.40
C GLY A 51 17.97 -5.85 1.53
N MET A 52 16.97 -6.73 1.44
CA MET A 52 15.97 -6.88 2.52
C MET A 52 16.55 -7.43 3.82
N ARG A 53 17.57 -8.29 3.73
CA ARG A 53 18.30 -8.76 4.90
C ARG A 53 19.03 -7.62 5.60
N ASP A 54 19.72 -6.78 4.84
CA ASP A 54 20.50 -5.65 5.38
C ASP A 54 19.58 -4.57 5.95
N LEU A 55 18.43 -4.33 5.30
CA LEU A 55 17.39 -3.46 5.82
C LEU A 55 16.86 -3.97 7.16
N SER A 56 16.61 -5.28 7.28
CA SER A 56 16.15 -5.89 8.52
C SER A 56 17.14 -5.69 9.66
N LEU A 57 18.43 -5.92 9.40
CA LEU A 57 19.49 -5.66 10.38
C LEU A 57 19.52 -4.18 10.77
N ALA A 58 19.49 -3.27 9.79
CA ALA A 58 19.52 -1.83 10.04
C ALA A 58 18.31 -1.35 10.88
N ILE A 59 17.13 -1.94 10.69
CA ILE A 59 15.93 -1.69 11.51
C ILE A 59 16.13 -2.23 12.94
N LYS A 60 16.63 -3.47 13.08
CA LYS A 60 16.85 -4.13 14.38
C LYS A 60 17.90 -3.41 15.24
N GLU A 61 18.87 -2.75 14.60
CA GLU A 61 19.89 -1.92 15.27
C GLU A 61 19.34 -0.59 15.78
N GLN A 62 18.15 -0.18 15.37
CA GLN A 62 17.57 1.07 15.86
C GLN A 62 17.10 0.95 17.31
N GLY A 63 17.44 1.97 18.11
CA GLY A 63 17.05 2.02 19.51
C GLY A 63 15.54 1.97 19.76
N TRP A 64 14.69 2.26 18.76
CA TRP A 64 13.24 2.17 18.85
C TRP A 64 12.66 0.81 18.43
N TYR A 65 13.46 -0.14 17.94
CA TYR A 65 12.96 -1.41 17.41
C TYR A 65 12.09 -2.18 18.42
N HIS A 66 12.49 -2.18 19.69
CA HIS A 66 11.75 -2.83 20.79
C HIS A 66 10.34 -2.26 21.05
N THR A 67 10.02 -1.12 20.46
CA THR A 67 8.67 -0.52 20.55
C THR A 67 7.71 -1.07 19.50
N LEU A 68 8.23 -1.77 18.48
CA LEU A 68 7.42 -2.44 17.47
C LEU A 68 6.99 -3.83 17.93
N LYS A 69 5.79 -4.25 17.51
CA LYS A 69 5.34 -5.67 17.61
C LYS A 69 5.90 -6.56 16.50
N GLY A 70 6.67 -5.98 15.59
CA GLY A 70 7.28 -6.67 14.46
C GLY A 70 7.41 -5.73 13.26
N ALA A 71 8.23 -6.17 12.31
CA ALA A 71 8.38 -5.52 11.02
C ALA A 71 8.11 -6.53 9.91
N TYR A 72 7.34 -6.15 8.91
CA TYR A 72 6.76 -7.07 7.93
C TYR A 72 6.93 -6.54 6.51
N LEU A 73 7.05 -7.45 5.54
CA LEU A 73 6.93 -7.17 4.11
C LEU A 73 5.52 -7.52 3.66
N ALA A 74 4.80 -6.55 3.12
CA ALA A 74 3.52 -6.82 2.48
C ALA A 74 3.72 -7.34 1.05
N GLN A 75 3.05 -8.43 0.73
CA GLN A 75 3.14 -9.10 -0.56
C GLN A 75 2.06 -8.59 -1.52
N THR A 76 2.20 -8.91 -2.81
CA THR A 76 1.16 -8.71 -3.82
C THR A 76 -0.14 -9.38 -3.37
N PHE A 77 -1.28 -8.74 -3.63
CA PHE A 77 -2.57 -9.19 -3.11
C PHE A 77 -3.60 -9.62 -4.18
N THR A 78 -3.26 -9.66 -5.47
CA THR A 78 -4.19 -10.02 -6.56
C THR A 78 -3.55 -10.98 -7.57
N ARG A 79 -4.36 -11.83 -8.21
CA ARG A 79 -3.94 -12.75 -9.29
C ARG A 79 -4.37 -12.31 -10.69
N ASP A 80 -5.25 -11.31 -10.80
CA ASP A 80 -5.95 -10.97 -12.04
C ASP A 80 -5.15 -10.03 -12.99
N GLY A 81 -3.82 -9.97 -12.83
CA GLY A 81 -2.92 -9.35 -13.82
C GLY A 81 -2.89 -7.82 -13.88
N ASN A 82 -3.39 -7.11 -12.86
CA ASN A 82 -3.27 -5.65 -12.75
C ASN A 82 -2.09 -5.26 -11.84
N ASN A 83 -1.45 -4.13 -12.14
CA ASN A 83 -0.37 -3.57 -11.31
C ASN A 83 -0.93 -3.17 -9.94
N THR A 84 -0.20 -3.52 -8.88
CA THR A 84 -0.59 -3.24 -7.50
C THR A 84 0.32 -2.20 -6.88
N HIS A 85 -0.31 -1.15 -6.40
CA HIS A 85 0.39 -0.09 -5.70
C HIS A 85 0.86 -0.55 -4.30
N ALA A 86 2.02 -0.06 -3.87
CA ALA A 86 2.64 -0.43 -2.60
C ALA A 86 1.73 -0.16 -1.40
N GLU A 87 1.02 0.96 -1.42
CA GLU A 87 0.06 1.37 -0.40
C GLU A 87 -1.08 0.37 -0.27
N MET A 88 -1.55 -0.16 -1.40
CA MET A 88 -2.65 -1.12 -1.44
C MET A 88 -2.18 -2.48 -0.94
N CYS A 89 -0.94 -2.87 -1.26
CA CYS A 89 -0.31 -4.07 -0.68
C CYS A 89 -0.24 -3.96 0.84
N ILE A 90 0.19 -2.81 1.37
CA ILE A 90 0.27 -2.57 2.82
C ILE A 90 -1.12 -2.63 3.47
N LEU A 91 -2.14 -2.00 2.88
CA LEU A 91 -3.50 -2.05 3.44
C LEU A 91 -4.05 -3.49 3.47
N ALA A 92 -3.83 -4.26 2.42
CA ALA A 92 -4.23 -5.66 2.36
C ALA A 92 -3.42 -6.54 3.35
N GLY A 93 -2.12 -6.27 3.48
CA GLY A 93 -1.23 -6.93 4.43
C GLY A 93 -1.59 -6.63 5.89
N ALA A 94 -1.86 -5.37 6.24
CA ALA A 94 -2.32 -4.99 7.58
C ALA A 94 -3.63 -5.70 7.93
N LYS A 95 -4.57 -5.80 6.98
CA LYS A 95 -5.81 -6.56 7.15
C LYS A 95 -5.54 -8.04 7.43
N SER A 96 -4.56 -8.66 6.78
CA SER A 96 -4.18 -10.06 7.06
C SER A 96 -3.66 -10.27 8.48
N LEU A 97 -3.12 -9.22 9.10
CA LEU A 97 -2.68 -9.21 10.51
C LEU A 97 -3.79 -8.80 11.49
N ASN A 98 -5.03 -8.59 11.02
CA ASN A 98 -6.12 -7.99 11.79
C ASN A 98 -5.77 -6.61 12.39
N GLN A 99 -5.04 -5.79 11.64
CA GLN A 99 -4.57 -4.46 12.07
C GLN A 99 -5.02 -3.36 11.10
N SER A 100 -5.15 -2.15 11.63
CA SER A 100 -5.39 -0.93 10.85
C SER A 100 -4.11 -0.10 10.76
N VAL A 101 -3.82 0.44 9.58
CA VAL A 101 -2.73 1.38 9.37
C VAL A 101 -3.07 2.74 9.98
N VAL A 102 -2.12 3.35 10.69
CA VAL A 102 -2.26 4.68 11.29
C VAL A 102 -1.48 5.71 10.50
N ASP A 103 -0.20 5.46 10.26
CA ASP A 103 0.69 6.35 9.51
C ASP A 103 1.24 5.62 8.28
N MET A 104 1.35 6.32 7.15
CA MET A 104 1.94 5.79 5.94
C MET A 104 2.72 6.88 5.20
N LYS A 105 3.88 6.52 4.64
CA LYS A 105 4.61 7.39 3.72
C LYS A 105 5.19 6.57 2.56
N CYS A 106 5.10 7.16 1.38
CA CYS A 106 5.69 6.66 0.14
C CYS A 106 6.94 7.46 -0.21
N ALA A 107 7.90 6.81 -0.85
CA ALA A 107 9.08 7.46 -1.41
C ALA A 107 8.72 8.48 -2.51
N SER A 108 7.59 8.29 -3.19
CA SER A 108 7.02 9.21 -4.17
C SER A 108 5.65 9.76 -3.73
N PRO A 109 5.13 10.82 -4.38
CA PRO A 109 3.74 11.21 -4.21
C PRO A 109 2.78 10.06 -4.51
N ASN A 110 1.72 9.90 -3.72
CA ASN A 110 0.67 8.93 -4.01
C ASN A 110 -0.09 9.33 -5.27
N CYS A 111 -0.51 8.35 -6.07
CA CYS A 111 -1.51 8.63 -7.09
C CYS A 111 -2.87 8.95 -6.43
N GLN A 112 -3.73 9.64 -7.17
CA GLN A 112 -5.05 10.06 -6.67
C GLN A 112 -5.91 8.89 -6.14
N ALA A 113 -5.87 7.73 -6.79
CA ALA A 113 -6.63 6.55 -6.35
C ALA A 113 -6.12 5.99 -4.99
N CYS A 114 -4.80 5.96 -4.79
CA CYS A 114 -4.20 5.62 -3.50
C CYS A 114 -4.62 6.62 -2.43
N ALA A 115 -4.49 7.93 -2.70
CA ALA A 115 -4.84 8.97 -1.74
C ALA A 115 -6.31 8.90 -1.31
N ASP A 116 -7.24 8.72 -2.25
CA ASP A 116 -8.67 8.58 -1.96
C ASP A 116 -8.98 7.34 -1.10
N THR A 117 -8.27 6.23 -1.35
CA THR A 117 -8.44 4.99 -0.58
C THR A 117 -7.84 5.11 0.82
N LEU A 118 -6.67 5.73 0.96
CA LEU A 118 -6.04 5.99 2.26
C LEU A 118 -6.89 6.93 3.13
N ALA A 119 -7.47 7.97 2.53
CA ALA A 119 -8.39 8.86 3.22
C ALA A 119 -9.64 8.12 3.73
N CYS A 120 -10.22 7.23 2.90
CA CYS A 120 -11.35 6.39 3.31
C CYS A 120 -10.97 5.44 4.46
N ALA A 121 -9.76 4.88 4.42
CA ALA A 121 -9.22 4.03 5.47
C ALA A 121 -8.76 4.81 6.73
N LYS A 122 -8.91 6.15 6.74
CA LYS A 122 -8.47 7.06 7.82
C LYS A 122 -6.97 6.95 8.15
N VAL A 123 -6.16 6.66 7.14
CA VAL A 123 -4.70 6.63 7.27
C VAL A 123 -4.15 8.05 7.25
N ASN A 124 -3.27 8.38 8.19
CA ASN A 124 -2.46 9.59 8.12
C ASN A 124 -1.41 9.45 7.01
N ASN A 125 -1.76 9.95 5.84
CA ASN A 125 -0.89 9.92 4.67
C ASN A 125 0.12 11.07 4.72
N GLN A 126 1.40 10.73 4.89
CA GLN A 126 2.50 11.68 4.99
C GLN A 126 3.12 12.06 3.63
N SER A 127 2.58 11.53 2.53
CA SER A 127 3.01 11.81 1.16
C SER A 127 2.05 12.79 0.47
N SER A 128 2.58 13.60 -0.45
CA SER A 128 1.75 14.45 -1.31
C SER A 128 0.95 13.60 -2.31
N CYS A 129 -0.10 14.17 -2.88
CA CYS A 129 -0.94 13.53 -3.88
C CYS A 129 -0.63 14.06 -5.29
N SER A 130 -0.43 13.15 -6.24
CA SER A 130 -0.32 13.43 -7.67
C SER A 130 -1.64 13.15 -8.38
N THR A 131 -2.01 14.03 -9.31
CA THR A 131 -3.16 13.85 -10.21
C THR A 131 -2.81 13.04 -11.46
N THR A 132 -1.55 12.64 -11.64
CA THR A 132 -1.13 11.84 -12.79
C THR A 132 -1.82 10.47 -12.74
N PRO A 133 -2.61 10.11 -13.78
CA PRO A 133 -3.23 8.81 -13.86
C PRO A 133 -2.18 7.71 -13.90
N GLN A 134 -2.43 6.63 -13.19
CA GLN A 134 -1.57 5.44 -13.19
C GLN A 134 -2.29 4.32 -13.94
N SER A 135 -1.53 3.56 -14.72
CA SER A 135 -2.02 2.37 -15.39
C SER A 135 -1.95 1.18 -14.42
N GLY A 136 -3.05 0.44 -14.30
CA GLY A 136 -3.14 -0.71 -13.40
C GLY A 136 -3.13 -0.30 -11.93
N TRP A 137 -4.32 -0.11 -11.37
CA TRP A 137 -4.52 0.07 -9.94
C TRP A 137 -5.62 -0.86 -9.46
N VAL A 138 -5.49 -1.43 -8.26
CA VAL A 138 -6.48 -2.34 -7.68
C VAL A 138 -6.85 -1.93 -6.27
N HIS A 139 -8.14 -2.00 -5.95
CA HIS A 139 -8.65 -1.75 -4.61
C HIS A 139 -8.21 -2.88 -3.66
N PRO A 140 -7.69 -2.61 -2.45
CA PRO A 140 -7.09 -3.62 -1.55
C PRO A 140 -8.08 -4.57 -0.85
N PHE A 141 -9.39 -4.31 -0.95
CA PHE A 141 -10.42 -4.99 -0.17
C PHE A 141 -11.59 -5.49 -1.02
N TRP A 142 -11.68 -5.02 -2.27
CA TRP A 142 -12.82 -5.24 -3.14
C TRP A 142 -12.35 -5.48 -4.58
N PRO A 143 -13.09 -6.27 -5.38
CA PRO A 143 -12.71 -6.62 -6.75
C PRO A 143 -12.95 -5.46 -7.74
N MET A 144 -12.20 -4.38 -7.61
CA MET A 144 -12.26 -3.18 -8.46
C MET A 144 -10.87 -2.82 -8.95
N ALA A 145 -10.75 -2.54 -10.25
CA ALA A 145 -9.53 -2.03 -10.87
C ALA A 145 -9.76 -0.78 -11.74
N LEU A 146 -8.77 0.10 -11.74
CA LEU A 146 -8.72 1.38 -12.46
C LEU A 146 -7.51 1.38 -13.42
N GLY A 147 -7.53 2.29 -14.40
CA GLY A 147 -6.45 2.46 -15.37
C GLY A 147 -6.31 1.27 -16.33
N THR A 148 -7.40 0.51 -16.53
CA THR A 148 -7.48 -0.66 -17.42
C THR A 148 -7.91 -0.22 -18.82
N GLN A 149 -7.97 -1.17 -19.78
CA GLN A 149 -8.29 -0.95 -21.21
C GLN A 149 -9.69 -0.39 -21.52
N LEU A 150 -10.40 0.13 -20.52
CA LEU A 150 -11.67 0.82 -20.71
C LEU A 150 -11.43 2.17 -21.39
N THR A 151 -12.35 2.57 -22.27
CA THR A 151 -12.31 3.88 -22.96
C THR A 151 -12.72 5.06 -22.07
N ALA A 152 -12.95 4.83 -20.77
CA ALA A 152 -13.39 5.84 -19.81
C ALA A 152 -12.24 6.73 -19.31
N SER A 153 -12.49 8.04 -19.22
CA SER A 153 -11.51 9.00 -18.69
C SER A 153 -11.17 8.74 -17.22
N TRP A 154 -9.93 9.04 -16.82
CA TRP A 154 -9.45 8.87 -15.45
C TRP A 154 -10.34 9.57 -14.40
N GLU A 155 -10.82 10.78 -14.71
CA GLU A 155 -11.74 11.53 -13.84
C GLU A 155 -13.01 10.74 -13.51
N ASN A 156 -13.61 10.07 -14.50
CA ASN A 156 -14.80 9.25 -14.30
C ASN A 156 -14.49 8.01 -13.46
N GLN A 157 -13.32 7.39 -13.67
CA GLN A 157 -12.88 6.24 -12.87
C GLN A 157 -12.67 6.62 -11.40
N ILE A 158 -12.02 7.76 -11.13
CA ILE A 158 -11.84 8.30 -9.77
C ILE A 158 -13.17 8.68 -9.12
N LYS A 159 -14.09 9.29 -9.88
CA LYS A 159 -15.44 9.59 -9.36
C LYS A 159 -16.18 8.34 -8.93
N GLU A 160 -16.06 7.26 -9.71
CA GLU A 160 -16.65 5.97 -9.39
C GLU A 160 -16.00 5.33 -8.16
N LEU A 161 -14.67 5.36 -8.04
CA LEU A 161 -13.94 4.89 -6.85
C LEU A 161 -14.38 5.64 -5.59
N LYS A 162 -14.49 6.97 -5.63
CA LYS A 162 -14.95 7.78 -4.50
C LYS A 162 -16.37 7.42 -4.08
N ALA A 163 -17.26 7.14 -5.03
CA ALA A 163 -18.62 6.68 -4.73
C ALA A 163 -18.58 5.29 -4.08
N PHE A 164 -17.81 4.37 -4.66
CA PHE A 164 -17.63 3.01 -4.15
C PHE A 164 -17.09 2.98 -2.72
N ASN A 165 -16.07 3.78 -2.40
CA ASN A 165 -15.44 3.84 -1.08
C ASN A 165 -16.40 4.28 0.03
N LYS A 166 -17.45 5.06 -0.29
CA LYS A 166 -18.47 5.53 0.67
C LYS A 166 -19.54 4.50 0.98
N LEU A 167 -19.62 3.41 0.22
CA LEU A 167 -20.64 2.38 0.39
C LEU A 167 -20.32 1.46 1.56
N SER A 168 -21.37 0.91 2.18
CA SER A 168 -21.24 -0.23 3.07
C SER A 168 -20.73 -1.46 2.31
N ASP A 169 -20.15 -2.41 3.04
CA ASP A 169 -19.66 -3.66 2.45
C ASP A 169 -20.76 -4.43 1.71
N GLU A 170 -21.99 -4.41 2.21
CA GLU A 170 -23.13 -5.03 1.53
C GLU A 170 -23.48 -4.32 0.22
N ALA A 171 -23.48 -2.99 0.21
CA ALA A 171 -23.76 -2.22 -1.00
C ALA A 171 -22.66 -2.38 -2.07
N LYS A 172 -21.40 -2.57 -1.65
CA LYS A 172 -20.27 -2.82 -2.56
C LYS A 172 -20.39 -4.11 -3.36
N LYS A 173 -20.98 -5.17 -2.78
CA LYS A 173 -21.21 -6.46 -3.48
C LYS A 173 -22.12 -6.32 -4.70
N ASN A 174 -23.05 -5.37 -4.64
CA ASN A 174 -24.06 -5.12 -5.69
C ASN A 174 -23.73 -3.89 -6.55
N PHE A 175 -22.53 -3.33 -6.39
CA PHE A 175 -22.10 -2.16 -7.14
C PHE A 175 -21.99 -2.46 -8.65
N LYS A 176 -22.50 -1.55 -9.47
CA LYS A 176 -22.40 -1.64 -10.94
C LYS A 176 -21.21 -0.81 -11.41
N ASN A 177 -20.13 -1.48 -11.79
CA ASN A 177 -18.95 -0.83 -12.38
C ASN A 177 -19.31 -0.30 -13.78
N LYS A 178 -19.33 1.03 -13.95
CA LYS A 178 -19.61 1.68 -15.25
C LYS A 178 -18.34 2.20 -15.90
N TYR A 179 -17.42 2.72 -15.10
CA TYR A 179 -16.17 3.33 -15.56
C TYR A 179 -14.93 2.54 -15.10
N THR A 180 -15.09 1.66 -14.13
CA THR A 180 -14.02 0.78 -13.62
C THR A 180 -14.23 -0.67 -14.06
N MET A 181 -13.22 -1.52 -13.85
CA MET A 181 -13.30 -2.94 -14.13
C MET A 181 -13.60 -3.72 -12.84
N ARG A 182 -14.55 -4.66 -12.91
CA ARG A 182 -14.74 -5.65 -11.84
C ARG A 182 -13.73 -6.78 -12.02
N LEU A 183 -13.05 -7.15 -10.93
CA LEU A 183 -12.14 -8.30 -10.92
C LEU A 183 -12.89 -9.61 -10.69
N THR A 184 -12.29 -10.71 -11.17
CA THR A 184 -12.83 -12.06 -11.04
C THR A 184 -12.62 -12.64 -9.65
N SER A 185 -11.57 -12.20 -8.95
CA SER A 185 -11.24 -12.64 -7.60
C SER A 185 -11.21 -11.48 -6.61
N PRO A 186 -11.60 -11.72 -5.35
CA PRO A 186 -11.39 -10.72 -4.30
C PRO A 186 -9.89 -10.55 -4.04
N PRO A 187 -9.44 -9.32 -3.75
CA PRO A 187 -8.14 -9.05 -3.15
C PRO A 187 -7.87 -9.93 -1.93
N ALA A 188 -6.69 -10.56 -1.90
CA ALA A 188 -6.20 -11.35 -0.78
C ALA A 188 -4.73 -10.99 -0.53
N GLY A 189 -4.48 -10.12 0.44
CA GLY A 189 -3.13 -9.72 0.82
C GLY A 189 -2.50 -10.67 1.82
N GLY A 190 -1.19 -10.47 2.03
CA GLY A 190 -0.42 -11.17 3.03
C GLY A 190 0.78 -10.34 3.47
N CYS A 191 1.25 -10.62 4.68
CA CYS A 191 2.50 -10.10 5.21
C CYS A 191 3.40 -11.25 5.64
N VAL A 192 4.70 -11.08 5.44
CA VAL A 192 5.73 -11.95 6.02
C VAL A 192 6.62 -11.13 6.93
N GLU A 193 6.97 -11.64 8.10
CA GLU A 193 7.90 -10.95 8.98
C GLU A 193 9.27 -10.82 8.29
N ILE A 194 9.95 -9.68 8.48
CA ILE A 194 11.31 -9.53 7.97
C ILE A 194 12.26 -10.44 8.76
N PRO A 195 13.15 -11.19 8.07
CA PRO A 195 14.02 -12.18 8.71
C PRO A 195 14.99 -11.56 9.72
#